data_AF-A0A660UMB7-F1
#
_entry.id   AF-A0A660UMB7-F1
#
_cell.length_a   1.000
_cell.length_b   1.000
_cell.length_c   1.000
_cell.angle_alpha   90.00
_cell.angle_beta   90.00
_cell.angle_gamma   90.00
#
_symmetry.space_group_name_H-M   'P 1'
#
loop_
_entity.id
_entity.type
_entity.pdbx_description
1 polymer ?
#
loop_
_entity_poly.entity_id
_entity_poly.type
_entity_poly.pdbx_seq_one_letter_code
_entity_poly.pdbx_strand_id
1 'polypeptide(L)'
;MLKNIKYFAEQSWLLIVASFVFGLLLAVTNYAWGPIIIQNEIEKFNRLARDLLTEAASFETVAEGVEVDIGRGKKIKTDIKKGASAEGECVGWAFICEGSGFADKIKLVLTVDAAFEKLAGFGVLASNETPGFGDKIKNDYYRNQFVGAPAAQLVLSKTGDDKKIDNEIVAITGATVSSEAVVKILNNYIKQIKTHLQTKGLLNNGE
;
A
#
# COMPACT_ATOMS: atom_id res chain seq x y z
N MET A 1 -6.47 -55.61 -8.83
CA MET A 1 -6.73 -54.17 -9.04
C MET A 1 -7.87 -53.66 -8.15
N LEU A 2 -9.11 -54.17 -8.28
CA LEU A 2 -10.27 -53.76 -7.46
C LEU A 2 -10.07 -53.91 -5.94
N LYS A 3 -9.43 -55.00 -5.47
CA LYS A 3 -9.12 -55.19 -4.04
C LYS A 3 -8.20 -54.10 -3.48
N ASN A 4 -7.21 -53.68 -4.25
CA ASN A 4 -6.25 -52.65 -3.81
C ASN A 4 -6.90 -51.27 -3.76
N ILE A 5 -7.80 -50.97 -4.71
CA ILE A 5 -8.59 -49.74 -4.73
C ILE A 5 -9.54 -49.68 -3.53
N LYS A 6 -10.23 -50.80 -3.24
CA LYS A 6 -11.12 -50.88 -2.07
C LYS A 6 -10.35 -50.69 -0.76
N TYR A 7 -9.19 -51.34 -0.62
CA TYR A 7 -8.33 -51.18 0.55
C TYR A 7 -7.81 -49.74 0.71
N PHE A 8 -7.40 -49.10 -0.39
CA PHE A 8 -6.99 -47.69 -0.39
C PHE A 8 -8.12 -46.76 0.07
N ALA A 9 -9.34 -46.98 -0.43
CA ALA A 9 -10.52 -46.21 -0.01
C ALA A 9 -10.84 -46.42 1.47
N GLU A 10 -10.82 -47.66 1.97
CA GLU A 10 -11.06 -47.97 3.40
C GLU A 10 -10.02 -47.33 4.34
N GLN A 11 -8.77 -47.20 3.90
CA GLN A 11 -7.71 -46.58 4.71
C GLN A 11 -7.68 -45.04 4.58
N SER A 12 -8.15 -44.49 3.45
CA SER A 12 -7.99 -43.06 3.13
C SER A 12 -9.29 -42.26 3.12
N TRP A 13 -10.46 -42.87 3.31
CA TRP A 13 -11.75 -42.17 3.20
C TRP A 13 -11.85 -40.97 4.13
N LEU A 14 -11.36 -41.10 5.37
CA LEU A 14 -11.41 -40.02 6.34
C LEU A 14 -10.62 -38.80 5.85
N LEU A 15 -9.42 -39.04 5.29
CA LEU A 15 -8.60 -37.98 4.71
C LEU A 15 -9.29 -37.35 3.49
N ILE A 16 -9.85 -38.15 2.59
CA ILE A 16 -10.53 -37.66 1.38
C ILE A 16 -11.73 -36.79 1.75
N VAL A 17 -12.57 -37.26 2.69
CA VAL A 17 -13.76 -36.53 3.14
C VAL A 17 -13.34 -35.26 3.89
N ALA A 18 -12.34 -35.34 4.79
CA ALA A 18 -11.85 -34.17 5.49
C ALA A 18 -11.29 -33.11 4.52
N SER A 19 -10.43 -33.51 3.57
CA SER A 19 -9.89 -32.61 2.56
C SER A 19 -10.98 -31.97 1.70
N PHE A 20 -12.00 -32.75 1.31
CA PHE A 20 -13.15 -32.21 0.58
C PHE A 20 -13.93 -31.18 1.40
N VAL A 21 -14.24 -31.49 2.65
CA VAL A 21 -14.99 -30.59 3.54
C VAL A 21 -14.20 -29.31 3.82
N PHE A 22 -12.90 -29.40 4.16
CA PHE A 22 -12.07 -28.22 4.39
C PHE A 22 -11.87 -27.39 3.11
N GLY A 23 -11.67 -28.04 1.96
CA GLY A 23 -11.59 -27.36 0.66
C GLY A 23 -12.89 -26.61 0.34
N LEU A 24 -14.04 -27.23 0.57
CA LEU A 24 -15.35 -26.61 0.36
C LEU A 24 -15.56 -25.42 1.32
N LEU A 25 -15.23 -25.58 2.60
CA LEU A 25 -15.33 -24.49 3.58
C LEU A 25 -14.46 -23.29 3.21
N LEU A 26 -13.22 -23.51 2.78
CA LEU A 26 -12.32 -22.45 2.32
C LEU A 26 -12.86 -21.78 1.05
N ALA A 27 -13.35 -22.55 0.08
CA ALA A 27 -13.91 -22.02 -1.16
C ALA A 27 -15.13 -21.14 -0.91
N VAL A 28 -16.08 -21.60 -0.08
CA VAL A 28 -17.28 -20.84 0.28
C VAL A 28 -16.91 -19.57 1.04
N THR A 29 -16.01 -19.66 2.01
CA THR A 29 -15.57 -18.49 2.78
C THR A 29 -14.91 -17.44 1.88
N ASN A 30 -14.02 -17.87 0.99
CA ASN A 30 -13.32 -16.97 0.07
C ASN A 30 -14.28 -16.32 -0.94
N TYR A 31 -15.23 -17.09 -1.49
CA TYR A 31 -16.22 -16.56 -2.43
C TYR A 31 -17.15 -15.55 -1.77
N ALA A 32 -17.64 -15.86 -0.57
CA ALA A 32 -18.55 -14.98 0.16
C ALA A 32 -17.86 -13.68 0.56
N TRP A 33 -16.66 -13.74 1.17
CA TRP A 33 -16.00 -12.57 1.77
C TRP A 33 -15.06 -11.82 0.83
N GLY A 34 -14.64 -12.42 -0.29
CA GLY A 34 -13.78 -11.75 -1.28
C GLY A 34 -14.31 -10.37 -1.71
N PRO A 35 -15.58 -10.24 -2.15
CA PRO A 35 -16.15 -8.94 -2.53
C PRO A 35 -16.18 -7.93 -1.37
N ILE A 36 -16.46 -8.39 -0.15
CA ILE A 36 -16.52 -7.52 1.05
C ILE A 36 -15.12 -6.99 1.40
N ILE A 37 -14.08 -7.84 1.30
CA ILE A 37 -12.70 -7.44 1.54
C ILE A 37 -12.27 -6.36 0.53
N ILE A 38 -12.60 -6.55 -0.75
CA ILE A 38 -12.30 -5.58 -1.81
C ILE A 38 -13.01 -4.26 -1.52
N GLN A 39 -14.30 -4.30 -1.17
CA GLN A 39 -15.07 -3.10 -0.87
C GLN A 39 -14.51 -2.35 0.36
N ASN A 40 -14.18 -3.07 1.43
CA ASN A 40 -13.56 -2.49 2.62
C ASN A 40 -12.20 -1.85 2.31
N GLU A 41 -11.40 -2.46 1.43
CA GLU A 41 -10.11 -1.91 0.98
C GLU A 41 -10.32 -0.61 0.19
N ILE A 42 -11.30 -0.57 -0.73
CA ILE A 42 -11.67 0.63 -1.50
C ILE A 42 -12.17 1.75 -0.57
N GLU A 43 -13.03 1.44 0.39
CA GLU A 43 -13.56 2.42 1.34
C GLU A 43 -12.45 2.98 2.24
N LYS A 44 -11.56 2.11 2.74
CA LYS A 44 -10.42 2.54 3.54
C LYS A 44 -9.44 3.38 2.72
N PHE A 45 -9.20 3.02 1.46
CA PHE A 45 -8.41 3.83 0.54
C PHE A 45 -9.04 5.22 0.38
N ASN A 46 -10.32 5.28 0.01
CA ASN A 46 -11.03 6.54 -0.25
C ASN A 46 -11.12 7.42 0.99
N ARG A 47 -11.20 6.84 2.19
CA ARG A 47 -11.14 7.57 3.45
C ARG A 47 -9.75 8.17 3.66
N LEU A 48 -8.70 7.34 3.61
CA LEU A 48 -7.32 7.80 3.80
C LEU A 48 -6.91 8.87 2.77
N ALA A 49 -7.28 8.69 1.51
CA ALA A 49 -6.96 9.64 0.45
C ALA A 49 -7.65 11.00 0.69
N ARG A 50 -8.93 11.01 1.12
CA ARG A 50 -9.66 12.24 1.47
C ARG A 50 -9.09 12.93 2.71
N ASP A 51 -8.70 12.16 3.73
CA ASP A 51 -8.12 12.70 4.95
C ASP A 51 -6.76 13.37 4.70
N LEU A 52 -6.01 12.90 3.70
CA LEU A 52 -4.68 13.41 3.36
C LEU A 52 -4.71 14.52 2.30
N LEU A 53 -5.61 14.44 1.31
CA LEU A 53 -5.84 15.48 0.31
C LEU A 53 -7.19 16.14 0.59
N THR A 54 -7.24 16.99 1.61
CA THR A 54 -8.48 17.63 2.08
C THR A 54 -9.15 18.53 1.04
N GLU A 55 -8.40 19.00 0.05
CA GLU A 55 -8.89 19.81 -1.07
C GLU A 55 -9.58 18.98 -2.17
N ALA A 56 -9.43 17.65 -2.13
CA ALA A 56 -10.02 16.76 -3.14
C ALA A 56 -11.49 16.44 -2.81
N ALA A 57 -12.39 16.86 -3.70
CA ALA A 57 -13.80 16.51 -3.68
C ALA A 57 -14.07 15.10 -4.24
N SER A 58 -13.28 14.68 -5.24
CA SER A 58 -13.41 13.37 -5.90
C SER A 58 -12.05 12.74 -6.22
N PHE A 59 -12.06 11.42 -6.43
CA PHE A 59 -10.88 10.65 -6.86
C PHE A 59 -11.22 9.83 -8.11
N GLU A 60 -10.55 10.14 -9.21
CA GLU A 60 -10.77 9.51 -10.51
C GLU A 60 -9.55 8.68 -10.92
N THR A 61 -9.75 7.45 -11.38
CA THR A 61 -8.64 6.61 -11.84
C THR A 61 -8.14 7.11 -13.20
N VAL A 62 -6.86 7.51 -13.27
CA VAL A 62 -6.22 8.02 -14.51
C VAL A 62 -5.25 7.03 -15.14
N ALA A 63 -4.81 6.03 -14.37
CA ALA A 63 -3.97 4.95 -14.86
C ALA A 63 -4.28 3.68 -14.07
N GLU A 64 -4.58 2.60 -14.76
CA GLU A 64 -4.81 1.29 -14.18
C GLU A 64 -3.62 0.37 -14.40
N GLY A 65 -3.31 -0.45 -13.40
CA GLY A 65 -2.36 -1.54 -13.52
C GLY A 65 -0.91 -1.10 -13.81
N VAL A 66 -0.50 0.08 -13.32
CA VAL A 66 0.87 0.58 -13.47
C VAL A 66 1.82 -0.35 -12.74
N GLU A 67 2.76 -0.94 -13.48
CA GLU A 67 3.78 -1.82 -12.88
C GLU A 67 4.87 -1.01 -12.19
N VAL A 68 5.07 -1.28 -10.90
CA VAL A 68 6.14 -0.71 -10.09
C VAL A 68 7.07 -1.83 -9.65
N ASP A 69 8.36 -1.68 -9.96
CA ASP A 69 9.41 -2.57 -9.43
C ASP A 69 9.67 -2.24 -7.96
N ILE A 70 9.40 -3.19 -7.07
CA ILE A 70 9.60 -3.05 -5.63
C ILE A 70 10.97 -3.58 -5.17
N GLY A 71 11.85 -3.89 -6.12
CA GLY A 71 13.15 -4.51 -5.93
C GLY A 71 13.09 -6.03 -5.94
N ARG A 72 14.27 -6.64 -6.08
CA ARG A 72 14.45 -8.11 -6.16
C ARG A 72 13.65 -8.77 -7.31
N GLY A 73 13.45 -8.04 -8.41
CA GLY A 73 12.75 -8.53 -9.60
C GLY A 73 11.24 -8.72 -9.42
N LYS A 74 10.66 -8.19 -8.34
CA LYS A 74 9.21 -8.24 -8.11
C LYS A 74 8.57 -6.96 -8.60
N LYS A 75 7.53 -7.11 -9.43
CA LYS A 75 6.67 -6.01 -9.86
C LYS A 75 5.30 -6.14 -9.25
N ILE A 76 4.75 -5.02 -8.81
CA ILE A 76 3.37 -4.92 -8.30
C ILE A 76 2.61 -3.93 -9.17
N LYS A 77 1.35 -4.25 -9.45
CA LYS A 77 0.44 -3.35 -10.16
C LYS A 77 -0.25 -2.42 -9.17
N THR A 78 -0.31 -1.14 -9.50
CA THR A 78 -1.05 -0.15 -8.73
C THR A 78 -1.83 0.77 -9.65
N ASP A 79 -2.95 1.29 -9.15
CA ASP A 79 -3.77 2.25 -9.87
C ASP A 79 -3.45 3.65 -9.36
N ILE A 80 -3.36 4.61 -10.27
CA ILE A 80 -3.15 6.02 -9.95
C ILE A 80 -4.49 6.73 -10.02
N LYS A 81 -4.88 7.38 -8.93
CA LYS A 81 -6.07 8.21 -8.84
C LYS A 81 -5.68 9.68 -8.77
N LYS A 82 -6.34 10.50 -9.59
CA LYS A 82 -6.28 11.96 -9.55
C LYS A 82 -7.30 12.46 -8.54
N GLY A 83 -6.85 13.25 -7.56
CA GLY A 83 -7.73 14.03 -6.70
C GLY A 83 -8.14 15.31 -7.45
N ALA A 84 -9.45 15.54 -7.56
CA ALA A 84 -10.00 16.75 -8.17
C ALA A 84 -10.77 17.59 -7.15
N SER A 85 -10.65 18.92 -7.24
CA SER A 85 -11.45 19.86 -6.44
C SER A 85 -12.93 19.86 -6.90
N ALA A 86 -13.79 20.60 -6.21
CA ALA A 86 -15.18 20.76 -6.62
C ALA A 86 -15.32 21.44 -8.00
N GLU A 87 -14.32 22.25 -8.36
CA GLU A 87 -14.20 22.95 -9.64
C GLU A 87 -13.57 22.08 -10.75
N GLY A 88 -13.12 20.86 -10.41
CA GLY A 88 -12.50 19.91 -11.34
C GLY A 88 -10.99 20.09 -11.52
N GLU A 89 -10.35 20.97 -10.74
CA GLU A 89 -8.91 21.20 -10.80
C GLU A 89 -8.14 20.04 -10.16
N CYS A 90 -6.96 19.73 -10.69
CA CYS A 90 -6.10 18.71 -10.09
C CYS A 90 -5.50 19.24 -8.79
N VAL A 91 -5.82 18.62 -7.66
CA VAL A 91 -5.25 18.99 -6.35
C VAL A 91 -4.19 18.00 -5.87
N GLY A 92 -4.10 16.82 -6.48
CA GLY A 92 -3.08 15.83 -6.15
C GLY A 92 -3.30 14.46 -6.75
N TRP A 93 -2.44 13.54 -6.34
CA TRP A 93 -2.42 12.15 -6.81
C TRP A 93 -2.44 11.21 -5.61
N ALA A 94 -3.20 10.12 -5.71
CA ALA A 94 -3.30 9.09 -4.69
C ALA A 94 -3.12 7.70 -5.31
N PHE A 95 -2.31 6.85 -4.67
CA PHE A 95 -2.05 5.49 -5.14
C PHE A 95 -1.66 4.57 -3.98
N ILE A 96 -1.81 3.26 -4.19
CA ILE A 96 -1.42 2.25 -3.21
C ILE A 96 0.05 1.90 -3.42
N CYS A 97 0.83 1.94 -2.35
CA CYS A 97 2.20 1.46 -2.31
C CYS A 97 2.27 0.17 -1.48
N GLU A 98 2.83 -0.89 -2.04
CA GLU A 98 3.03 -2.17 -1.35
C GLU A 98 4.50 -2.58 -1.33
N GLY A 99 4.96 -3.15 -0.21
CA GLY A 99 6.23 -3.86 -0.14
C GLY A 99 6.41 -4.62 1.17
N SER A 100 7.56 -5.27 1.33
CA SER A 100 7.85 -6.10 2.50
C SER A 100 8.12 -5.25 3.74
N GLY A 101 7.37 -5.52 4.81
CA GLY A 101 7.63 -5.04 6.17
C GLY A 101 8.55 -5.97 6.96
N PHE A 102 8.50 -5.86 8.30
CA PHE A 102 9.24 -6.75 9.20
C PHE A 102 8.59 -8.13 9.29
N ALA A 103 7.27 -8.19 9.49
CA ALA A 103 6.52 -9.43 9.69
C ALA A 103 5.84 -9.92 8.40
N ASP A 104 5.21 -9.01 7.66
CA ASP A 104 4.46 -9.29 6.45
C ASP A 104 4.49 -8.07 5.51
N LYS A 105 3.78 -8.11 4.39
CA LYS A 105 3.59 -6.98 3.50
C LYS A 105 2.90 -5.80 4.20
N ILE A 106 3.36 -4.60 3.87
CA ILE A 106 2.73 -3.34 4.26
C ILE A 106 2.12 -2.74 2.99
N LYS A 107 0.84 -2.37 3.08
CA LYS A 107 0.12 -1.58 2.08
C LYS A 107 -0.12 -0.17 2.64
N LEU A 108 0.31 0.83 1.89
CA LEU A 108 0.16 2.25 2.22
C LEU A 108 -0.67 2.94 1.15
N VAL A 109 -1.45 3.94 1.55
CA VAL A 109 -1.99 4.95 0.64
C VAL A 109 -1.02 6.12 0.68
N LEU A 110 -0.37 6.42 -0.44
CA LEU A 110 0.46 7.63 -0.57
C LEU A 110 -0.33 8.68 -1.33
N THR A 111 -0.24 9.92 -0.87
CA THR A 111 -0.78 11.09 -1.55
C THR A 111 0.30 12.13 -1.79
N VAL A 112 0.24 12.76 -2.95
CA VAL A 112 1.22 13.75 -3.43
C VAL A 112 0.46 14.94 -4.00
N ASP A 113 1.03 16.13 -3.88
CA ASP A 113 0.46 17.35 -4.46
C ASP A 113 0.33 17.30 -5.99
N ALA A 114 -0.42 18.23 -6.56
CA ALA A 114 -0.71 18.28 -7.99
C ALA A 114 0.57 18.33 -8.85
N ALA A 115 1.60 19.06 -8.39
CA ALA A 115 2.88 19.23 -9.07
C ALA A 115 3.83 18.02 -8.91
N PHE A 116 3.52 17.06 -8.03
CA PHE A 116 4.40 15.95 -7.68
C PHE A 116 5.76 16.42 -7.15
N GLU A 117 5.72 17.43 -6.28
CA GLU A 117 6.87 18.04 -5.62
C GLU A 117 6.89 17.73 -4.13
N LYS A 118 5.71 17.64 -3.49
CA LYS A 118 5.58 17.40 -2.05
C LYS A 118 4.58 16.29 -1.76
N LEU A 119 4.90 15.50 -0.76
CA LEU A 119 4.01 14.52 -0.20
C LEU A 119 2.90 15.24 0.59
N ALA A 120 1.64 14.95 0.28
CA ALA A 120 0.52 15.34 1.15
C ALA A 120 0.45 14.43 2.39
N GLY A 121 1.07 13.25 2.30
CA GLY A 121 1.30 12.33 3.41
C GLY A 121 0.95 10.90 3.03
N PHE A 122 0.98 10.00 4.02
CA PHE A 122 0.61 8.61 3.83
C PHE A 122 -0.34 8.08 4.91
N GLY A 123 -1.08 7.04 4.56
CA GLY A 123 -1.95 6.28 5.45
C GLY A 123 -1.68 4.78 5.36
N VAL A 124 -1.90 4.05 6.45
CA VAL A 124 -1.69 2.59 6.47
C VAL A 124 -2.97 1.87 6.07
N LEU A 125 -2.99 1.34 4.84
CA LEU A 125 -4.10 0.57 4.31
C LEU A 125 -4.17 -0.82 4.94
N ALA A 126 -3.05 -1.53 5.01
CA ALA A 126 -2.94 -2.82 5.68
C ALA A 126 -1.51 -3.05 6.19
N SER A 127 -1.37 -3.65 7.36
CA SER A 127 -0.08 -3.98 7.96
C SER A 127 -0.31 -4.98 9.10
N ASN A 128 0.55 -5.99 9.17
CA ASN A 128 0.62 -6.98 10.26
C ASN A 128 1.89 -6.82 11.10
N GLU A 129 2.45 -5.61 11.15
CA GLU A 129 3.62 -5.33 11.98
C GLU A 129 3.34 -5.53 13.48
N THR A 130 4.39 -5.85 14.24
CA THR A 130 4.27 -6.20 15.65
C THR A 130 3.65 -5.04 16.47
N PRO A 131 2.53 -5.28 17.19
CA PRO A 131 1.92 -4.29 18.08
C PRO A 131 2.92 -3.74 19.11
N GLY A 132 2.89 -2.43 19.34
CA GLY A 132 3.82 -1.74 20.26
C GLY A 132 5.23 -1.49 19.70
N PHE A 133 5.57 -2.07 18.54
CA PHE A 133 6.82 -1.84 17.83
C PHE A 133 6.54 -1.26 16.44
N GLY A 134 6.49 -2.10 15.41
CA GLY A 134 6.32 -1.68 14.02
C GLY A 134 4.94 -1.09 13.70
N ASP A 135 3.91 -1.43 14.46
CA ASP A 135 2.57 -0.85 14.32
C ASP A 135 2.55 0.69 14.51
N LYS A 136 3.56 1.24 15.19
CA LYS A 136 3.73 2.69 15.38
C LYS A 136 3.89 3.48 14.08
N ILE A 137 4.09 2.83 12.93
CA ILE A 137 4.00 3.49 11.62
C ILE A 137 2.64 4.17 11.36
N LYS A 138 1.61 3.81 12.13
CA LYS A 138 0.28 4.45 12.09
C LYS A 138 0.19 5.74 12.90
N ASN A 139 1.16 6.01 13.77
CA ASN A 139 1.10 7.12 14.72
C ASN A 139 1.47 8.44 14.06
N ASP A 140 0.87 9.52 14.54
CA ASP A 140 1.01 10.86 13.96
C ASP A 140 2.45 11.38 14.00
N TYR A 141 3.21 11.12 15.08
CA TYR A 141 4.61 11.55 15.16
C TYR A 141 5.49 11.01 14.02
N TYR A 142 5.15 9.82 13.50
CA TYR A 142 5.86 9.24 12.37
C TYR A 142 5.25 9.68 11.04
N ARG A 143 3.91 9.70 10.94
CA ARG A 143 3.20 10.06 9.70
C ARG A 143 3.38 11.53 9.31
N ASN A 144 3.40 12.43 10.30
CA ASN A 144 3.47 13.87 10.08
C ASN A 144 4.81 14.31 9.48
N GLN A 145 5.90 13.55 9.68
CA GLN A 145 7.18 13.79 9.03
C GLN A 145 7.10 13.77 7.50
N PHE A 146 6.11 13.05 6.95
CA PHE A 146 5.92 12.93 5.50
C PHE A 146 4.99 14.00 4.95
N VAL A 147 4.28 14.75 5.79
CA VAL A 147 3.37 15.81 5.32
C VAL A 147 4.21 17.04 4.96
N GLY A 148 4.21 17.42 3.69
CA GLY A 148 5.02 18.50 3.15
C GLY A 148 6.46 18.11 2.81
N ALA A 149 6.88 16.87 3.10
CA ALA A 149 8.19 16.37 2.72
C ALA A 149 8.34 16.33 1.18
N PRO A 150 9.56 16.50 0.63
CA PRO A 150 9.77 16.42 -0.81
C PRO A 150 9.34 15.05 -1.37
N ALA A 151 8.61 15.06 -2.49
CA ALA A 151 8.28 13.88 -3.29
C ALA A 151 9.52 13.40 -4.08
N ALA A 152 10.59 13.12 -3.36
CA ALA A 152 11.90 12.73 -3.86
C ALA A 152 12.46 11.58 -3.02
N GLN A 153 13.75 11.28 -3.18
CA GLN A 153 14.43 10.26 -2.39
C GLN A 153 14.44 10.63 -0.90
N LEU A 154 13.68 9.89 -0.11
CA LEU A 154 13.66 9.96 1.34
C LEU A 154 14.80 9.12 1.95
N VAL A 155 15.35 9.59 3.05
CA VAL A 155 16.44 8.95 3.79
C VAL A 155 15.98 8.69 5.22
N LEU A 156 16.18 7.47 5.70
CA LEU A 156 15.88 7.15 7.09
C LEU A 156 17.07 7.50 7.98
N SER A 157 16.80 8.18 9.09
CA SER A 157 17.77 8.52 10.12
C SER A 157 17.38 7.93 11.47
N LYS A 158 18.36 7.58 12.31
CA LYS A 158 18.08 7.05 13.66
C LYS A 158 17.91 8.14 14.71
N THR A 159 18.33 9.36 14.39
CA THR A 159 18.38 10.51 15.29
C THR A 159 18.05 11.75 14.50
N GLY A 160 17.32 12.69 15.06
CA GLY A 160 16.97 13.92 14.38
C GLY A 160 15.80 14.60 15.06
N ASP A 161 15.28 15.63 14.42
CA ASP A 161 14.05 16.31 14.82
C ASP A 161 12.90 15.83 13.93
N ASP A 162 11.97 15.07 14.51
CA ASP A 162 10.79 14.53 13.82
C ASP A 162 9.75 15.60 13.46
N LYS A 163 9.99 16.87 13.82
CA LYS A 163 9.18 18.02 13.41
C LYS A 163 9.77 18.78 12.23
N LYS A 164 11.02 18.49 11.88
CA LYS A 164 11.67 19.09 10.72
C LYS A 164 11.10 18.42 9.47
N ILE A 165 10.56 19.23 8.56
CA ILE A 165 9.98 18.75 7.30
C ILE A 165 11.03 18.88 6.19
N ASP A 166 11.69 17.77 5.89
CA ASP A 166 12.63 17.63 4.78
C ASP A 166 12.59 16.19 4.24
N ASN A 167 13.67 15.73 3.60
CA ASN A 167 13.76 14.37 3.07
C ASN A 167 14.35 13.36 4.08
N GLU A 168 14.68 13.79 5.30
CA GLU A 168 15.19 12.94 6.38
C GLU A 168 14.04 12.53 7.31
N ILE A 169 13.79 11.23 7.41
CA ILE A 169 12.74 10.66 8.26
C ILE A 169 13.38 10.00 9.48
N VAL A 170 13.04 10.49 10.66
CA VAL A 170 13.46 9.93 11.94
C VAL A 170 12.74 8.61 12.19
N ALA A 171 13.53 7.55 12.35
CA ALA A 171 13.08 6.20 12.58
C ALA A 171 12.39 6.04 13.94
N ILE A 172 11.46 5.10 14.00
CA ILE A 172 10.82 4.70 15.24
C ILE A 172 11.81 3.92 16.10
N THR A 173 12.06 4.41 17.31
CA THR A 173 12.91 3.72 18.29
C THR A 173 12.36 2.31 18.58
N GLY A 174 13.21 1.30 18.43
CA GLY A 174 12.84 -0.10 18.61
C GLY A 174 12.07 -0.73 17.43
N ALA A 175 11.81 0.01 16.35
CA ALA A 175 11.13 -0.49 15.15
C ALA A 175 11.78 0.06 13.85
N THR A 176 13.11 0.01 13.79
CA THR A 176 13.87 0.54 12.64
C THR A 176 13.55 -0.19 11.35
N VAL A 177 13.34 -1.51 11.37
CA VAL A 177 13.03 -2.28 10.15
C VAL A 177 11.69 -1.87 9.54
N SER A 178 10.66 -1.67 10.37
CA SER A 178 9.35 -1.17 9.92
C SER A 178 9.44 0.25 9.37
N SER A 179 10.25 1.11 10.00
CA SER A 179 10.48 2.48 9.54
C SER A 179 11.20 2.49 8.18
N GLU A 180 12.24 1.66 8.04
CA GLU A 180 12.98 1.50 6.79
C GLU A 180 12.11 0.92 5.67
N ALA A 181 11.24 -0.03 6.01
CA ALA A 181 10.28 -0.60 5.07
C ALA A 181 9.36 0.48 4.48
N VAL A 182 8.79 1.36 5.31
CA VAL A 182 7.95 2.47 4.82
C VAL A 182 8.74 3.38 3.87
N VAL A 183 9.90 3.88 4.28
CA VAL A 183 10.74 4.76 3.46
C VAL A 183 11.10 4.10 2.12
N LYS A 184 11.50 2.82 2.15
CA LYS A 184 11.84 2.05 0.95
C LYS A 184 10.63 1.86 0.03
N ILE A 185 9.48 1.52 0.58
CA ILE A 185 8.23 1.38 -0.17
C ILE A 185 7.93 2.70 -0.88
N LEU A 186 7.92 3.83 -0.18
CA LEU A 186 7.61 5.11 -0.80
C LEU A 186 8.63 5.48 -1.90
N ASN A 187 9.93 5.33 -1.63
CA ASN A 187 10.98 5.63 -2.61
C ASN A 187 10.85 4.84 -3.91
N ASN A 188 10.50 3.55 -3.84
CA ASN A 188 10.28 2.71 -5.02
C ASN A 188 9.14 3.25 -5.89
N TYR A 189 8.06 3.73 -5.27
CA TYR A 189 6.87 4.20 -5.99
C TYR A 189 7.02 5.64 -6.48
N ILE A 190 7.49 6.58 -5.64
CA ILE A 190 7.62 8.01 -5.97
C ILE A 190 8.30 8.21 -7.32
N LYS A 191 9.48 7.60 -7.52
CA LYS A 191 10.26 7.76 -8.75
C LYS A 191 9.55 7.18 -9.99
N GLN A 192 8.96 6.00 -9.86
CA GLN A 192 8.35 5.28 -10.98
C GLN A 192 7.01 5.90 -11.38
N ILE A 193 6.19 6.29 -10.40
CA ILE A 193 4.91 6.96 -10.62
C ILE A 193 5.12 8.35 -11.21
N LYS A 194 6.10 9.13 -10.72
CA LYS A 194 6.45 10.43 -11.32
C LYS A 194 6.79 10.29 -12.81
N THR A 195 7.68 9.36 -13.12
CA THR A 195 8.07 9.06 -14.52
C THR A 195 6.87 8.65 -15.36
N HIS A 196 5.98 7.81 -14.83
CA HIS A 196 4.77 7.35 -15.54
C HIS A 196 3.82 8.51 -15.86
N LEU A 197 3.57 9.38 -14.87
CA LEU A 197 2.70 10.55 -15.04
C LEU A 197 3.27 11.57 -16.02
N GLN A 198 4.59 11.81 -15.99
CA GLN A 198 5.29 12.64 -16.98
C GLN A 198 5.16 12.07 -18.40
N THR A 199 5.37 10.75 -18.55
CA THR A 199 5.26 10.07 -19.86
C THR A 199 3.85 10.15 -20.43
N LYS A 200 2.82 10.14 -19.58
CA LYS A 200 1.42 10.32 -19.98
C LYS A 200 1.00 11.78 -20.20
N GLY A 201 1.88 12.75 -19.97
CA GLY A 201 1.55 14.18 -20.05
C GLY A 201 0.57 14.65 -18.98
N LEU A 202 0.46 13.91 -17.87
CA LEU A 202 -0.42 14.25 -16.74
C LEU A 202 0.27 15.13 -15.70
N LEU A 203 1.60 15.21 -15.76
CA LEU A 203 2.40 16.21 -15.07
C LEU A 203 3.01 17.11 -16.13
N ASN A 204 2.88 18.43 -15.95
CA ASN A 204 3.66 19.36 -16.75
C ASN A 204 5.13 19.09 -16.48
N ASN A 205 5.91 18.86 -17.54
CA ASN A 205 7.35 18.90 -17.42
C ASN A 205 7.67 20.33 -16.98
N GLY A 206 8.14 20.50 -15.75
CA GLY A 206 8.63 21.81 -15.31
C GLY A 206 9.58 22.35 -16.38
N GLU A 207 9.25 23.54 -16.89
CA GLU A 207 10.16 24.32 -17.72
C GLU A 207 11.46 24.61 -16.96
#